data_AF-A0A5N3URU4-F1
#
_entry.id   AF-A0A5N3URU4-F1
#
_cell.length_a   1.000
_cell.length_b   1.000
_cell.length_c   1.000
_cell.angle_alpha   90.00
_cell.angle_beta   90.00
_cell.angle_gamma   90.00
#
_symmetry.space_group_name_H-M   'P 1'
#
loop_
_entity.id
_entity.type
_entity.pdbx_description
1 polymer ?
#
loop_
_entity_poly.entity_id
_entity_poly.type
_entity_poly.pdbx_seq_one_letter_code
_entity_poly.pdbx_strand_id
1 'polypeptide(L)'
;QYALELLTVYAWEQGSSEPKFSTAQGFRTVLELVLKHQDLCIYWKKYYDFENPTIRQYLRGQLAKRRPVILDPADPTGNVAGEEPQRWQLLAREVRVWLRYSCCKNLDGTPVSTWIVPHRCLFMPRGHSGITCNYHGGGPLALFSESVSELYIKLQSLVD
;
A
#
# COMPACT_ATOMS: atom_id res chain seq x y z
N GLN A 1 5.88 -7.88 -7.60
CA GLN A 1 5.47 -8.86 -6.57
C GLN A 1 5.54 -8.24 -5.17
N TYR A 2 6.72 -8.08 -4.56
CA TYR A 2 6.87 -7.56 -3.18
C TYR A 2 6.24 -6.18 -2.89
N ALA A 3 6.31 -5.22 -3.81
CA ALA A 3 5.68 -3.91 -3.62
C ALA A 3 4.13 -3.98 -3.49
N LEU A 4 3.48 -4.94 -4.16
CA LEU A 4 2.02 -5.13 -4.06
C LEU A 4 1.63 -5.85 -2.77
N GLU A 5 2.50 -6.71 -2.23
CA GLU A 5 2.33 -7.32 -0.91
C GLU A 5 2.29 -6.24 0.16
N LEU A 6 3.30 -5.35 0.17
CA LEU A 6 3.35 -4.23 1.10
C LEU A 6 2.18 -3.25 0.91
N LEU A 7 1.75 -3.01 -0.33
CA LEU A 7 0.58 -2.17 -0.60
C LEU A 7 -0.72 -2.80 -0.05
N THR A 8 -0.83 -4.13 -0.10
CA THR A 8 -1.97 -4.87 0.44
C THR A 8 -2.01 -4.83 1.96
N VAL A 9 -0.85 -5.04 2.60
CA VAL A 9 -0.68 -4.88 4.06
C VAL A 9 -1.08 -3.46 4.47
N TYR A 10 -0.55 -2.46 3.77
CA TYR A 10 -0.88 -1.05 4.03
C TYR A 10 -2.38 -0.75 3.92
N ALA A 11 -3.03 -1.23 2.85
CA ALA A 11 -4.46 -1.04 2.65
C ALA A 11 -5.29 -1.62 3.79
N TRP A 12 -4.94 -2.83 4.23
CA TRP A 12 -5.61 -3.49 5.35
C TRP A 12 -5.35 -2.75 6.68
N GLU A 13 -4.10 -2.41 6.99
CA GLU A 13 -3.72 -1.72 8.22
C GLU A 13 -4.42 -0.37 8.38
N GLN A 14 -4.59 0.39 7.28
CA GLN A 14 -5.18 1.73 7.33
C GLN A 14 -6.70 1.76 7.14
N GLY A 15 -7.25 0.76 6.44
CA GLY A 15 -8.64 0.79 5.99
C GLY A 15 -9.59 -0.12 6.77
N SER A 16 -9.07 -1.21 7.34
CA SER A 16 -9.87 -2.22 8.05
C SER A 16 -9.31 -2.47 9.44
N SER A 17 -8.05 -2.90 9.53
CA SER A 17 -7.38 -3.39 10.75
C SER A 17 -8.08 -4.57 11.46
N GLU A 18 -9.14 -5.12 10.87
CA GLU A 18 -9.92 -6.23 11.42
C GLU A 18 -9.48 -7.60 10.87
N PRO A 19 -9.52 -8.68 11.67
CA PRO A 19 -9.18 -10.02 11.21
C PRO A 19 -10.19 -10.60 10.21
N LYS A 20 -11.44 -10.15 10.25
CA LYS A 20 -12.50 -10.52 9.29
C LYS A 20 -12.90 -9.30 8.49
N PHE A 21 -12.80 -9.39 7.17
CA PHE A 21 -13.15 -8.29 6.27
C PHE A 21 -13.63 -8.84 4.91
N SER A 22 -14.25 -7.99 4.11
CA SER A 22 -14.65 -8.36 2.74
C SER A 22 -13.43 -8.38 1.81
N THR A 23 -13.07 -9.56 1.31
CA THR A 23 -11.98 -9.72 0.33
C THR A 23 -12.23 -8.89 -0.93
N ALA A 24 -13.49 -8.74 -1.37
CA ALA A 24 -13.80 -7.92 -2.54
C ALA A 24 -13.55 -6.41 -2.27
N GLN A 25 -13.91 -5.93 -1.07
CA GLN A 25 -13.66 -4.56 -0.64
C GLN A 25 -12.16 -4.27 -0.53
N GLY A 26 -11.41 -5.18 0.12
CA GLY A 26 -9.95 -5.06 0.24
C GLY A 26 -9.25 -5.10 -1.12
N PHE A 27 -9.68 -6.01 -2.00
CA PHE A 27 -9.12 -6.16 -3.34
C PHE A 27 -9.31 -4.88 -4.16
N ARG A 28 -10.54 -4.36 -4.21
CA ARG A 28 -10.83 -3.11 -4.91
C ARG A 28 -10.08 -1.92 -4.30
N THR A 29 -9.89 -1.90 -2.98
CA THR A 29 -9.10 -0.85 -2.31
C THR A 29 -7.65 -0.86 -2.78
N VAL A 30 -7.02 -2.03 -2.89
CA VAL A 30 -5.64 -2.14 -3.42
C VAL A 30 -5.57 -1.68 -4.88
N LEU A 31 -6.53 -2.07 -5.71
CA LEU A 31 -6.63 -1.60 -7.10
C LEU A 31 -6.73 -0.06 -7.18
N GLU A 32 -7.56 0.56 -6.34
CA GLU A 32 -7.66 2.03 -6.30
C GLU A 32 -6.36 2.70 -5.82
N LEU A 33 -5.61 2.09 -4.90
CA LEU A 33 -4.29 2.58 -4.51
C LEU A 33 -3.27 2.50 -5.65
N VAL A 34 -3.31 1.43 -6.45
CA VAL A 34 -2.48 1.32 -7.67
C VAL A 34 -2.80 2.44 -8.65
N LEU A 35 -4.08 2.79 -8.86
CA LEU A 35 -4.44 3.93 -9.70
C LEU A 35 -3.91 5.28 -9.17
N LYS A 36 -3.67 5.36 -7.86
CA LYS A 36 -3.13 6.54 -7.16
C LYS A 36 -1.63 6.44 -6.91
N HIS A 37 -0.91 5.57 -7.62
CA HIS A 37 0.53 5.33 -7.42
C HIS A 37 1.39 6.60 -7.41
N GLN A 38 0.98 7.65 -8.13
CA GLN A 38 1.69 8.94 -8.19
C GLN A 38 1.62 9.76 -6.90
N ASP A 39 0.72 9.40 -5.97
CA ASP A 39 0.61 10.04 -4.66
C ASP A 39 1.24 9.18 -3.53
N LEU A 40 1.45 7.88 -3.76
CA LEU A 40 1.84 6.91 -2.73
C LEU A 40 3.20 7.20 -2.09
N CYS A 41 3.18 7.38 -0.77
CA CYS A 41 4.37 7.54 0.07
C CYS A 41 4.16 6.81 1.39
N ILE A 42 4.58 5.56 1.43
CA ILE A 42 4.30 4.59 2.49
C ILE A 42 5.61 4.18 3.15
N TYR A 43 5.61 4.14 4.48
CA TYR A 43 6.70 3.60 5.30
C TYR A 43 6.17 3.17 6.67
N TRP A 44 6.92 2.31 7.33
CA TRP A 44 6.63 1.82 8.68
C TRP A 44 7.69 2.30 9.67
N LYS A 45 7.33 2.36 10.96
CA LYS A 45 8.25 2.79 12.03
C LYS A 45 8.64 1.65 12.99
N LYS A 46 8.47 0.39 12.58
CA LYS A 46 8.64 -0.76 13.48
C LYS A 46 10.10 -1.08 13.79
N TYR A 47 10.95 -1.10 12.77
CA TYR A 47 12.36 -1.48 12.89
C TYR A 47 13.33 -0.31 12.67
N TYR A 48 12.80 0.84 12.27
CA TYR A 48 13.51 2.10 12.17
C TYR A 48 12.55 3.25 12.40
N ASP A 49 13.06 4.39 12.86
CA ASP A 49 12.28 5.60 13.06
C ASP A 49 13.14 6.85 12.81
N PHE A 50 12.62 8.02 13.17
CA PHE A 50 13.37 9.28 13.04
C PHE A 50 14.16 9.62 14.30
N GLU A 51 14.23 8.78 15.33
CA GLU A 51 14.92 9.13 16.57
C GLU A 51 16.43 9.19 16.35
N ASN A 52 16.99 8.19 15.66
CA ASN A 52 18.39 8.22 15.28
C ASN A 52 18.66 9.28 14.18
N PRO A 53 19.57 10.25 14.37
CA PRO A 53 19.84 11.32 13.41
C PRO A 53 20.28 10.83 12.02
N THR A 54 21.09 9.76 11.97
CA THR A 54 21.57 9.17 10.71
C THR A 54 20.40 8.54 9.95
N ILE A 55 19.59 7.72 10.63
CA ILE A 55 18.41 7.09 10.01
C ILE A 55 17.40 8.15 9.58
N ARG A 56 17.14 9.17 10.41
CA ARG A 56 16.29 10.31 10.09
C ARG A 56 16.69 10.99 8.78
N GLN A 57 17.99 11.19 8.55
CA GLN A 57 18.50 11.79 7.33
C GLN A 57 18.23 10.90 6.11
N TYR A 58 18.49 9.59 6.22
CA TYR A 58 18.17 8.63 5.16
C TYR A 58 16.67 8.61 4.84
N LEU A 59 15.80 8.50 5.86
CA LEU A 59 14.35 8.48 5.69
C LEU A 59 13.84 9.74 5.00
N ARG A 60 14.35 10.92 5.37
CA ARG A 60 13.99 12.18 4.70
C ARG A 60 14.36 12.16 3.22
N GLY A 61 15.56 11.68 2.89
CA GLY A 61 16.00 11.56 1.49
C GLY A 61 15.12 10.59 0.69
N GLN A 62 14.77 9.45 1.28
CA GLN A 62 13.91 8.44 0.67
C GLN A 62 12.48 8.94 0.44
N LEU A 63 11.86 9.55 1.45
CA LEU A 63 10.48 10.05 1.38
C LEU A 63 10.33 11.27 0.45
N ALA A 64 11.42 11.95 0.11
CA ALA A 64 11.46 13.01 -0.89
C ALA A 64 11.58 12.50 -2.34
N LYS A 65 11.83 11.20 -2.57
CA LYS A 65 11.95 10.63 -3.91
C LYS A 65 10.64 10.71 -4.70
N ARG A 66 10.74 10.60 -6.02
CA ARG A 66 9.58 10.54 -6.92
C ARG A 66 8.70 9.36 -6.53
N ARG A 67 7.39 9.58 -6.60
CA ARG A 67 6.36 8.59 -6.26
C ARG A 67 6.24 7.54 -7.37
N PRO A 68 5.85 6.30 -7.04
CA PRO A 68 5.53 5.80 -5.69
C PRO A 68 6.78 5.61 -4.82
N VAL A 69 6.62 5.85 -3.52
CA VAL A 69 7.59 5.47 -2.48
C VAL A 69 6.90 4.47 -1.57
N ILE A 70 7.42 3.25 -1.52
CA ILE A 70 7.03 2.22 -0.55
C ILE A 70 8.34 1.72 0.04
N LEU A 71 8.63 2.12 1.27
CA LEU A 71 9.86 1.70 1.95
C LEU A 71 9.70 0.32 2.56
N ASP A 72 10.72 -0.51 2.35
CA ASP A 72 10.82 -1.80 3.01
C ASP A 72 10.75 -1.59 4.54
N PRO A 73 9.88 -2.29 5.27
CA PRO A 73 9.81 -2.18 6.72
C PRO A 73 11.08 -2.66 7.43
N ALA A 74 11.87 -3.55 6.83
CA ALA A 74 13.10 -4.11 7.38
C ALA A 74 14.38 -3.39 6.87
N ASP A 75 14.30 -2.59 5.81
CA ASP A 75 15.43 -1.82 5.26
C ASP A 75 15.03 -0.37 4.92
N PRO A 76 15.46 0.64 5.72
CA PRO A 76 15.13 2.03 5.48
C PRO A 76 15.78 2.62 4.22
N THR A 77 16.65 1.88 3.53
CA THR A 77 17.30 2.30 2.28
C THR A 77 16.55 1.81 1.02
N GLY A 78 15.74 0.76 1.16
CA GLY A 78 15.05 0.09 0.05
C GLY A 78 13.68 0.69 -0.27
N ASN A 79 13.57 1.45 -1.36
CA ASN A 79 12.27 1.79 -1.95
C ASN A 79 11.86 0.70 -2.95
N VAL A 80 11.02 -0.22 -2.52
CA VAL A 80 10.62 -1.40 -3.31
C VAL A 80 9.72 -1.05 -4.51
N ALA A 81 9.18 0.16 -4.55
CA ALA A 81 8.31 0.64 -5.61
C ALA A 81 9.02 1.62 -6.58
N GLY A 82 10.23 2.07 -6.24
CA GLY A 82 10.87 3.22 -6.87
C GLY A 82 11.70 2.94 -8.13
N GLU A 83 12.02 1.68 -8.39
CA GLU A 83 12.98 1.32 -9.46
C GLU A 83 12.39 1.49 -10.87
N GLU A 84 11.08 1.25 -11.04
CA GLU A 84 10.43 1.26 -12.36
C GLU A 84 9.06 1.98 -12.35
N PRO A 85 9.03 3.33 -12.42
CA PRO A 85 7.77 4.09 -12.48
C PRO A 85 6.86 3.70 -13.66
N GLN A 86 7.44 3.25 -14.77
CA GLN A 86 6.72 2.82 -15.98
C GLN A 86 5.90 1.56 -15.72
N ARG A 87 6.39 0.62 -14.90
CA ARG A 87 5.63 -0.58 -14.52
C ARG A 87 4.34 -0.23 -13.79
N TRP A 88 4.38 0.76 -12.90
CA TRP A 88 3.18 1.24 -12.22
C TRP A 88 2.17 1.88 -13.18
N GLN A 89 2.64 2.59 -14.21
CA GLN A 89 1.76 3.14 -15.24
C GLN A 89 1.10 2.05 -16.08
N LEU A 90 1.83 1.00 -16.45
CA LEU A 90 1.29 -0.17 -17.16
C LEU A 90 0.27 -0.90 -16.29
N LEU A 91 0.62 -1.18 -15.04
CA LEU A 91 -0.28 -1.81 -14.08
C LEU A 91 -1.56 -0.97 -13.87
N ALA A 92 -1.43 0.35 -13.75
CA ALA A 92 -2.59 1.23 -13.63
C ALA A 92 -3.52 1.20 -14.86
N ARG A 93 -3.01 0.88 -16.06
CA ARG A 93 -3.85 0.67 -17.25
C ARG A 93 -4.63 -0.64 -17.15
N GLU A 94 -3.96 -1.73 -16.76
CA GLU A 94 -4.60 -3.05 -16.55
C GLU A 94 -5.67 -2.98 -15.47
N VAL A 95 -5.38 -2.30 -14.36
CA VAL A 95 -6.34 -2.12 -13.26
C VAL A 95 -7.64 -1.45 -13.71
N ARG A 96 -7.59 -0.51 -14.66
CA ARG A 96 -8.82 0.11 -15.21
C ARG A 96 -9.71 -0.90 -15.95
N VAL A 97 -9.12 -1.94 -16.51
CA VAL A 97 -9.85 -3.08 -17.11
C VAL A 97 -10.40 -3.97 -16.01
N TRP A 98 -9.57 -4.36 -15.02
CA TRP A 98 -9.97 -5.29 -13.95
C TRP A 98 -11.10 -4.74 -13.07
N LEU A 99 -11.16 -3.42 -12.85
CA LEU A 99 -12.27 -2.77 -12.15
C LEU A 99 -13.64 -2.99 -12.82
N ARG A 100 -13.67 -3.44 -14.08
CA ARG A 100 -14.91 -3.77 -14.80
C ARG A 100 -15.34 -5.22 -14.60
N TYR A 101 -14.48 -6.09 -14.09
CA TYR A 101 -14.77 -7.50 -13.83
C TYR A 101 -15.75 -7.66 -12.67
N SER A 102 -16.41 -8.81 -12.61
CA SER A 102 -17.43 -9.13 -11.61
C SER A 102 -16.89 -9.08 -10.18
N CYS A 103 -15.60 -9.38 -9.96
CA CYS A 103 -14.97 -9.32 -8.64
C CYS A 103 -14.96 -7.90 -8.01
N CYS A 104 -15.15 -6.86 -8.82
CA CYS A 104 -15.19 -5.46 -8.38
C CYS A 104 -16.62 -4.89 -8.34
N LYS A 105 -17.65 -5.73 -8.57
CA LYS A 105 -19.06 -5.30 -8.64
C LYS A 105 -19.93 -6.13 -7.70
N ASN A 106 -20.95 -5.50 -7.15
CA ASN A 106 -22.03 -6.15 -6.44
C ASN A 106 -22.98 -6.85 -7.44
N LEU A 107 -23.93 -7.64 -6.95
CA LEU A 107 -24.91 -8.37 -7.78
C LEU A 107 -25.77 -7.44 -8.64
N ASP A 108 -26.02 -6.22 -8.18
CA ASP A 108 -26.75 -5.16 -8.89
C ASP A 108 -25.90 -4.43 -9.95
N GLY A 109 -24.63 -4.82 -10.11
CA GLY A 109 -23.66 -4.20 -11.02
C GLY A 109 -22.99 -2.94 -10.49
N THR A 110 -23.35 -2.46 -9.30
CA THR A 110 -22.70 -1.30 -8.67
C THR A 110 -21.28 -1.66 -8.22
N PRO A 111 -20.31 -0.73 -8.24
CA PRO A 111 -18.96 -1.00 -7.77
C PRO A 111 -18.91 -1.35 -6.27
N VAL A 112 -18.24 -2.45 -5.89
CA VAL A 112 -18.05 -2.88 -4.47
C VAL A 112 -17.36 -1.76 -3.69
N SER A 113 -17.83 -1.27 -2.54
CA SER A 113 -17.17 -0.14 -1.85
C SER A 113 -15.65 -0.33 -1.59
N THR A 114 -14.92 0.75 -1.30
CA THR A 114 -13.51 0.70 -0.88
C THR A 114 -13.33 1.20 0.54
N TRP A 115 -12.23 0.82 1.18
CA TRP A 115 -11.84 1.40 2.47
C TRP A 115 -11.30 2.82 2.27
N ILE A 116 -11.48 3.66 3.28
CA ILE A 116 -10.91 5.01 3.31
C ILE A 116 -9.45 4.89 3.72
N VAL A 117 -8.56 4.76 2.73
CA VAL A 117 -7.11 4.63 2.95
C VAL A 117 -6.40 5.93 2.56
N PRO A 118 -5.61 6.53 3.48
CA PRO A 118 -4.76 7.67 3.14
C PRO A 118 -3.76 7.24 2.06
N HIS A 119 -3.48 8.09 1.08
CA HIS A 119 -2.56 7.75 -0.02
C HIS A 119 -1.67 8.93 -0.41
N ARG A 120 -1.96 10.12 0.11
CA ARG A 120 -1.21 11.35 -0.12
C ARG A 120 -0.55 11.78 1.19
N CYS A 121 0.77 11.91 1.18
CA CYS A 121 1.43 12.74 2.18
C CYS A 121 0.99 14.18 1.93
N LEU A 122 0.23 14.78 2.86
CA LEU A 122 0.03 16.21 2.88
C LEU A 122 1.41 16.85 3.11
N PHE A 123 2.06 17.29 2.03
CA PHE A 123 3.25 18.11 2.10
C PHE A 123 2.85 19.44 2.77
N MET A 124 3.12 19.58 4.06
CA MET A 124 3.23 20.89 4.71
C MET A 124 4.69 21.36 4.65
N PRO A 125 4.94 22.64 4.34
CA PRO A 125 6.27 23.22 4.48
C PRO A 125 6.57 23.35 5.98
N ARG A 126 7.56 22.58 6.44
CA ARG A 126 8.09 22.57 7.82
C ARG A 126 7.11 22.03 8.87
N GLY A 127 7.05 20.70 8.95
CA GLY A 127 6.39 19.99 10.04
C GLY A 127 6.23 18.56 9.62
N HIS A 128 6.95 17.65 10.29
CA HIS A 128 6.91 16.22 10.01
C HIS A 128 5.47 15.69 9.99
N SER A 129 5.10 14.98 8.91
CA SER A 129 4.28 13.77 8.94
C SER A 129 4.06 13.28 7.51
N GLY A 130 4.83 12.26 7.08
CA GLY A 130 4.33 11.36 6.05
C GLY A 130 3.20 10.49 6.62
N ILE A 131 2.42 9.79 5.78
CA ILE A 131 1.43 8.85 6.30
C ILE A 131 2.20 7.72 7.01
N THR A 132 1.95 7.55 8.30
CA THR A 132 2.69 6.60 9.14
C THR A 132 1.80 5.44 9.53
N CYS A 133 2.23 4.21 9.24
CA CYS A 133 1.66 3.05 9.90
C CYS A 133 2.30 2.90 11.29
N ASN A 134 1.54 3.22 12.33
CA ASN A 134 1.91 2.82 13.69
C ASN A 134 1.47 1.37 13.88
N TYR A 135 2.44 0.46 14.03
CA TYR A 135 2.17 -0.90 14.49
C TYR A 135 1.67 -0.82 15.94
N HIS A 136 0.35 -0.73 16.15
CA HIS A 136 -0.21 -0.95 17.49
C HIS A 136 -0.01 -2.43 17.85
N GLY A 137 0.52 -2.66 19.06
CA GLY A 137 1.15 -3.90 19.51
C GLY A 137 0.38 -5.18 19.18
N GLY A 138 1.10 -6.15 18.61
CA GLY A 138 0.58 -7.47 18.27
C GLY A 138 0.11 -7.61 16.81
N GLY A 139 0.92 -7.18 15.83
CA GLY A 139 0.54 -7.22 14.41
C GLY A 139 1.73 -7.38 13.43
N PRO A 140 1.46 -7.77 12.17
CA PRO A 140 1.90 -9.03 11.59
C PRO A 140 3.00 -8.82 10.54
N LEU A 141 4.20 -9.26 10.87
CA LEU A 141 5.12 -9.83 9.87
C LEU A 141 5.33 -11.33 10.12
N ALA A 142 4.69 -11.90 11.14
CA ALA A 142 4.84 -13.30 11.51
C ALA A 142 3.68 -14.19 11.06
N LEU A 143 2.50 -13.65 10.72
CA LEU A 143 1.39 -14.45 10.19
C LEU A 143 0.61 -13.59 9.20
N PHE A 144 0.82 -13.84 7.91
CA PHE A 144 -0.19 -13.51 6.92
C PHE A 144 -1.49 -14.18 7.39
N SER A 145 -2.48 -13.40 7.81
CA SER A 145 -3.84 -13.93 7.94
C SER A 145 -4.21 -14.56 6.60
N GLU A 146 -4.85 -15.74 6.60
CA GLU A 146 -5.32 -16.41 5.37
C GLU A 146 -6.05 -15.42 4.45
N SER A 147 -6.80 -14.49 5.01
CA SER A 147 -7.54 -13.47 4.26
C SER A 147 -6.66 -12.43 3.54
N VAL A 148 -5.48 -12.08 4.07
CA VAL A 148 -4.51 -11.19 3.40
C VAL A 148 -3.75 -11.97 2.33
N SER A 149 -3.44 -13.24 2.58
CA SER A 149 -2.88 -14.15 1.57
C SER A 149 -3.85 -14.35 0.40
N GLU A 150 -5.15 -14.50 0.65
CA GLU A 150 -6.17 -14.60 -0.40
C GLU A 150 -6.27 -13.34 -1.26
N LEU A 151 -6.22 -12.16 -0.63
CA LEU A 151 -6.16 -10.88 -1.35
C LEU A 151 -4.95 -10.83 -2.29
N TYR A 152 -3.79 -11.22 -1.78
CA TYR A 152 -2.55 -11.26 -2.55
C TYR A 152 -2.59 -12.27 -3.69
N ILE A 153 -3.07 -13.49 -3.44
CA ILE A 153 -3.22 -14.53 -4.47
C ILE A 153 -4.14 -14.04 -5.60
N LYS A 154 -5.26 -13.38 -5.27
CA LYS A 154 -6.18 -12.81 -6.26
C LYS A 154 -5.56 -11.64 -7.05
N LEU A 155 -4.68 -10.87 -6.44
CA LEU A 155 -3.91 -9.84 -7.15
C LEU A 155 -2.89 -10.47 -8.09
N GLN A 156 -2.17 -11.50 -7.64
CA GLN A 156 -1.15 -12.17 -8.44
C GLN A 156 -1.76 -12.88 -9.66
N SER A 157 -2.91 -13.54 -9.51
CA SER A 157 -3.61 -14.21 -10.62
C SER A 157 -4.10 -13.30 -11.75
N LEU A 158 -3.97 -11.98 -11.59
CA LEU A 158 -4.32 -11.00 -12.62
C LEU A 158 -3.10 -10.37 -13.29
N VAL A 159 -1.92 -10.47 -12.65
CA VAL A 159 -0.66 -9.89 -13.13
C VAL A 159 0.11 -10.88 -14.02
N ASP A 160 -0.19 -12.18 -13.93
CA ASP A 160 0.34 -13.27 -14.75
C ASP A 160 -0.52 -13.55 -16.00
#